data_AF-A0A1Q9LMV5-F1
#
_entry.id   AF-A0A1Q9LMV5-F1
#
_cell.length_a   1.000
_cell.length_b   1.000
_cell.length_c   1.000
_cell.angle_alpha   90.00
_cell.angle_beta   90.00
_cell.angle_gamma   90.00
#
_symmetry.space_group_name_H-M   'P 1'
#
loop_
_entity.id
_entity.type
_entity.pdbx_description
1 polymer ?
#
loop_
_entity_poly.entity_id
_entity_poly.type
_entity_poly.pdbx_seq_one_letter_code
_entity_poly.pdbx_strand_id
1 'polypeptide(L)'
;MSNNGRNAYSDQALISVINGTDTAISSMNQVSGQVGSVAAVMPMVNNSESGIKLRNAFTTWTSDFNRVVQMMTDLNYKAKDLLRVNRSTNTDASTTANGPSSGQH
;
A
#
# COMPACT_ATOMS: atom_id res chain seq x y z
N MET A 1 -17.08 25.49 -21.59
CA MET A 1 -17.49 24.09 -21.31
C MET A 1 -16.65 23.58 -20.17
N SER A 2 -17.27 23.34 -19.01
CA SER A 2 -16.57 22.94 -17.79
C SER A 2 -16.11 21.49 -17.91
N ASN A 3 -14.80 21.24 -17.90
CA ASN A 3 -14.23 19.89 -17.90
C ASN A 3 -14.22 19.33 -16.47
N ASN A 4 -15.41 19.15 -15.91
CA ASN A 4 -15.61 18.45 -14.65
C ASN A 4 -15.50 16.93 -14.91
N GLY A 5 -14.42 16.29 -14.47
CA GLY A 5 -14.48 14.84 -14.17
C GLY A 5 -13.30 13.93 -14.49
N ARG A 6 -12.15 14.37 -15.00
CA ARG A 6 -11.11 13.42 -15.52
C ARG A 6 -9.78 13.35 -14.76
N ASN A 7 -9.66 13.94 -13.57
CA ASN A 7 -8.46 13.83 -12.70
C ASN A 7 -8.87 13.72 -11.23
N ALA A 8 -9.58 12.64 -10.84
CA ALA A 8 -10.13 12.51 -9.48
C ALA A 8 -9.07 12.45 -8.35
N TYR A 9 -7.80 12.19 -8.69
CA TYR A 9 -6.65 12.39 -7.80
C TYR A 9 -5.48 12.90 -8.64
N SER A 10 -4.80 13.98 -8.19
CA SER A 10 -3.58 14.42 -8.86
C SER A 10 -2.50 13.35 -8.72
N ASP A 11 -1.67 13.17 -9.75
CA ASP A 11 -0.53 12.24 -9.72
C ASP A 11 0.32 12.40 -8.45
N GLN A 12 0.49 13.65 -8.00
CA GLN A 12 1.23 13.97 -6.78
C GLN A 12 0.56 13.43 -5.52
N ALA A 13 -0.78 13.45 -5.44
CA ALA A 13 -1.51 12.87 -4.31
C ALA A 13 -1.34 11.35 -4.27
N LEU A 14 -1.42 10.68 -5.42
CA LEU A 14 -1.20 9.23 -5.52
C LEU A 14 0.23 8.84 -5.13
N ILE A 15 1.24 9.59 -5.61
CA ILE A 15 2.64 9.39 -5.23
C ILE A 15 2.82 9.53 -3.71
N SER A 16 2.21 10.54 -3.09
CA SER A 16 2.27 10.74 -1.65
C SER A 16 1.67 9.55 -0.88
N VAL A 17 0.49 9.07 -1.30
CA VAL A 17 -0.18 7.91 -0.69
C VAL A 17 0.66 6.64 -0.86
N ILE A 18 1.23 6.41 -2.04
CA ILE A 18 2.11 5.27 -2.32
C ILE A 18 3.33 5.29 -1.39
N ASN A 19 4.03 6.42 -1.31
CA ASN A 19 5.24 6.56 -0.50
C ASN A 19 4.94 6.40 1.00
N GLY A 20 3.85 7.01 1.48
CA GLY A 20 3.41 6.87 2.87
C GLY A 20 3.06 5.42 3.20
N THR A 21 2.39 4.71 2.28
CA THR A 21 2.01 3.31 2.46
C THR A 21 3.22 2.38 2.44
N ASP A 22 4.19 2.59 1.52
CA ASP A 22 5.44 1.82 1.48
C ASP A 22 6.28 2.01 2.76
N THR A 23 6.31 3.24 3.29
CA THR A 23 6.97 3.55 4.57
C THR A 23 6.30 2.84 5.73
N ALA A 24 4.98 2.91 5.83
CA ALA A 24 4.21 2.27 6.89
C ALA A 24 4.37 0.74 6.86
N ILE A 25 4.33 0.12 5.67
CA ILE A 25 4.58 -1.34 5.52
C ILE A 25 5.97 -1.71 6.03
N SER A 26 6.98 -0.91 5.70
CA SER A 26 8.36 -1.15 6.15
C SER A 26 8.47 -1.09 7.68
N SER A 27 7.91 -0.06 8.31
CA SER A 27 7.85 0.05 9.77
C SER A 27 7.05 -1.08 10.41
N MET A 28 5.94 -1.48 9.79
CA MET A 28 5.13 -2.59 10.28
C MET A 28 5.91 -3.91 10.27
N ASN A 29 6.62 -4.21 9.19
CA ASN A 29 7.44 -5.41 9.10
C ASN A 29 8.56 -5.43 10.17
N GLN A 30 9.13 -4.27 10.51
CA GLN A 30 10.10 -4.16 11.61
C GLN A 30 9.47 -4.51 12.97
N VAL A 31 8.30 -3.95 13.27
CA VAL A 31 7.57 -4.25 14.52
C VAL A 31 7.20 -5.74 14.59
N SER A 32 6.74 -6.33 13.49
CA SER A 32 6.45 -7.77 13.42
C SER A 32 7.68 -8.62 13.73
N GLY A 33 8.85 -8.26 13.20
CA GLY A 33 10.11 -8.94 13.50
C GLY A 33 10.52 -8.85 14.97
N GLN A 34 10.33 -7.68 15.60
CA GLN A 34 10.59 -7.49 17.03
C GLN A 34 9.66 -8.34 17.90
N VAL A 35 8.36 -8.33 17.59
CA VAL A 35 7.38 -9.13 18.31
C VAL A 35 7.62 -10.63 18.12
N GLY A 36 7.95 -11.07 16.90
CA GLY A 36 8.33 -12.46 16.63
C GLY A 36 9.54 -12.91 17.43
N SER A 37 10.51 -12.02 17.64
CA SER A 37 11.71 -12.30 18.46
C SER A 37 11.36 -12.49 19.94
N VAL A 38 10.45 -11.67 20.48
CA VAL A 38 9.92 -11.82 21.86
C VAL A 38 9.05 -13.08 21.98
N ALA A 39 8.25 -13.37 20.95
CA ALA A 39 7.41 -14.56 20.86
C ALA A 39 8.23 -15.86 20.96
N ALA A 40 9.38 -15.90 20.28
CA ALA A 40 10.25 -17.07 20.22
C ALA A 40 10.92 -17.43 21.55
N VAL A 41 11.16 -16.45 22.44
CA VAL A 41 11.85 -16.69 23.73
C VAL A 41 10.88 -17.09 24.86
N MET A 42 9.59 -16.79 24.77
CA MET A 42 8.63 -17.13 25.84
C MET A 42 8.45 -18.61 26.17
N PRO A 43 8.45 -19.55 25.19
CA PRO A 43 8.33 -20.98 25.49
C PRO A 43 9.43 -21.49 26.43
N MET A 44 10.61 -20.82 26.47
CA MET A 44 11.72 -21.20 27.33
C MET A 44 11.55 -20.78 28.79
N VAL A 45 10.68 -19.80 29.08
CA VAL A 45 10.59 -19.17 30.40
C VAL A 45 9.26 -19.40 31.11
N ASN A 46 8.21 -19.85 30.40
CA ASN A 46 6.86 -19.83 30.97
C ASN A 46 5.95 -21.00 30.52
N ASN A 47 5.95 -22.08 31.30
CA ASN A 47 4.99 -23.20 31.20
C ASN A 47 3.74 -23.00 32.09
N SER A 48 3.55 -21.82 32.66
CA SER A 48 2.34 -21.54 33.44
C SER A 48 1.14 -21.23 32.54
N GLU A 49 -0.07 -21.26 33.10
CA GLU A 49 -1.31 -20.88 32.42
C GLU A 49 -1.23 -19.46 31.83
N SER A 50 -0.58 -18.52 32.53
CA SER A 50 -0.38 -17.16 32.02
C SER A 50 0.59 -17.11 30.83
N GLY A 51 1.60 -17.98 30.81
CA GLY A 51 2.50 -18.15 29.65
C GLY A 51 1.79 -18.65 28.40
N ILE A 52 0.85 -19.59 28.56
CA ILE A 52 0.02 -20.09 27.47
C ILE A 52 -0.92 -19.00 26.94
N LYS A 53 -1.59 -18.26 27.84
CA LYS A 53 -2.46 -17.13 27.46
C LYS A 53 -1.69 -16.06 26.69
N LEU A 54 -0.49 -15.72 27.16
CA LEU A 54 0.36 -14.74 26.51
C LEU A 54 0.82 -15.21 25.12
N ARG A 55 1.22 -16.48 24.97
CA ARG A 55 1.56 -17.06 23.67
C ARG A 55 0.40 -16.97 22.67
N ASN A 56 -0.81 -17.31 23.11
CA ASN A 56 -2.00 -17.19 22.27
C ASN A 56 -2.26 -15.74 21.84
N ALA A 57 -2.09 -14.78 22.76
CA ALA A 57 -2.22 -13.36 22.44
C ALA A 57 -1.22 -12.91 21.36
N PHE A 58 0.04 -13.37 21.44
CA PHE A 58 1.03 -13.10 20.39
C PHE A 58 0.65 -13.71 19.04
N THR A 59 0.16 -14.96 19.02
CA THR A 59 -0.32 -15.60 17.78
C THR A 59 -1.48 -14.81 17.15
N THR A 60 -2.47 -14.42 17.94
CA THR A 60 -3.61 -13.61 17.46
C THR A 60 -3.12 -12.26 16.95
N TRP A 61 -2.28 -11.57 17.71
CA TRP A 61 -1.70 -10.29 17.30
C TRP A 61 -0.97 -10.41 15.97
N THR A 62 -0.12 -11.43 15.78
CA THR A 62 0.61 -11.64 14.53
C THR A 62 -0.32 -11.87 13.34
N SER A 63 -1.40 -12.64 13.53
CA SER A 63 -2.41 -12.86 12.50
C SER A 63 -3.10 -11.56 12.08
N ASP A 64 -3.60 -10.80 13.05
CA ASP A 64 -4.30 -9.53 12.79
C ASP A 64 -3.35 -8.50 12.16
N PHE A 65 -2.11 -8.45 12.63
CA PHE A 65 -1.09 -7.57 12.09
C PHE A 65 -0.77 -7.88 10.62
N ASN A 66 -0.58 -9.16 10.28
CA ASN A 66 -0.34 -9.58 8.91
C ASN A 66 -1.51 -9.22 7.99
N ARG A 67 -2.75 -9.28 8.49
CA ARG A 67 -3.93 -8.84 7.75
C ARG A 67 -3.89 -7.34 7.45
N VAL A 68 -3.50 -6.50 8.41
CA VAL A 68 -3.36 -5.05 8.20
C VAL A 68 -2.28 -4.77 7.14
N VAL A 69 -1.13 -5.44 7.23
CA VAL A 69 -0.06 -5.31 6.23
C VAL A 69 -0.58 -5.67 4.84
N GLN A 70 -1.30 -6.79 4.69
CA GLN A 70 -1.90 -7.20 3.41
C GLN A 70 -2.88 -6.17 2.86
N MET A 71 -3.74 -5.60 3.71
CA MET A 71 -4.69 -4.55 3.30
C MET A 71 -3.97 -3.28 2.82
N MET A 72 -2.89 -2.89 3.50
CA MET A 72 -2.07 -1.74 3.07
C MET A 72 -1.32 -2.02 1.77
N THR A 73 -0.82 -3.25 1.59
CA THR A 73 -0.20 -3.68 0.33
C THR A 73 -1.19 -3.63 -0.83
N ASP A 74 -2.42 -4.11 -0.65
CA ASP A 74 -3.48 -4.05 -1.67
C ASP A 74 -3.86 -2.59 -2.02
N LEU A 75 -3.99 -1.72 -1.01
CA LEU A 75 -4.21 -0.29 -1.24
C LEU A 75 -3.09 0.33 -2.08
N ASN A 76 -1.83 0.00 -1.76
CA ASN A 76 -0.67 0.50 -2.49
C ASN A 76 -0.67 0.04 -3.95
N TYR A 77 -0.98 -1.23 -4.21
CA TYR A 77 -1.10 -1.74 -5.57
C TYR A 77 -2.17 -1.00 -6.37
N LYS A 78 -3.36 -0.80 -5.78
CA LYS A 78 -4.44 -0.04 -6.42
C LYS A 78 -4.05 1.40 -6.71
N ALA A 79 -3.32 2.07 -5.80
CA ALA A 79 -2.83 3.42 -6.02
C ALA A 79 -1.77 3.48 -7.15
N LYS A 80 -0.85 2.52 -7.20
CA LYS A 80 0.15 2.38 -8.29
C LYS A 80 -0.53 2.13 -9.64
N ASP A 81 -1.57 1.29 -9.67
CA ASP A 81 -2.35 1.03 -10.88
C ASP A 81 -3.10 2.28 -11.36
N LEU A 82 -3.73 3.01 -10.44
CA LEU A 82 -4.42 4.25 -10.79
C LEU A 82 -3.44 5.30 -11.34
N LEU A 83 -2.26 5.45 -10.74
CA LEU A 83 -1.23 6.35 -11.24
C LEU A 83 -0.77 5.96 -12.66
N ARG A 84 -0.62 4.66 -12.93
CA ARG A 84 -0.28 4.16 -14.26
C ARG A 84 -1.36 4.52 -15.29
N VAL A 85 -2.64 4.32 -14.95
CA VAL A 85 -3.79 4.64 -15.83
C VAL A 85 -3.90 6.15 -16.08
N ASN A 86 -3.69 6.98 -15.05
CA ASN A 86 -3.68 8.44 -15.21
C ASN A 86 -2.62 8.89 -16.22
N ARG A 87 -1.41 8.33 -16.11
CA ARG A 87 -0.29 8.67 -17.00
C ARG A 87 -0.51 8.19 -18.44
N SER A 88 -0.99 6.96 -18.64
CA SER A 88 -1.27 6.45 -20.00
C SER A 88 -2.36 7.28 -20.68
N THR A 89 -3.43 7.62 -19.96
CA THR A 89 -4.52 8.44 -20.48
C THR A 89 -4.04 9.84 -20.89
N ASN A 90 -3.14 10.44 -20.12
CA ASN A 90 -2.55 11.74 -20.45
C ASN A 90 -1.67 11.66 -21.71
N THR A 91 -0.91 10.58 -21.89
CA THR A 91 -0.12 10.35 -23.11
C THR A 91 -1.04 10.22 -24.34
N ASP A 92 -2.08 9.40 -24.26
CA ASP A 92 -3.03 9.19 -25.38
C ASP A 92 -3.76 10.47 -25.77
N ALA A 93 -4.14 11.29 -24.78
CA ALA A 93 -4.74 12.59 -25.01
C ALA A 93 -3.78 13.56 -25.72
N SER A 94 -2.50 13.55 -25.33
CA SER A 94 -1.46 14.39 -25.95
C SER A 94 -1.17 13.98 -27.39
N THR A 95 -1.12 12.68 -27.69
CA THR A 95 -0.90 12.18 -29.06
C THR A 95 -2.08 12.49 -29.97
N THR A 96 -3.31 12.46 -29.44
CA THR A 96 -4.51 12.81 -30.21
C THR A 96 -4.57 14.31 -30.52
N ALA A 97 -4.15 15.17 -29.57
CA ALA A 97 -4.12 16.62 -29.76
C ALA A 97 -3.03 17.09 -30.75
N ASN A 98 -1.98 16.28 -30.95
CA ASN A 98 -0.85 16.57 -31.83
C ASN A 98 -0.86 15.79 -33.17
N GLY A 99 -1.96 15.08 -33.51
CA GLY A 99 -2.14 14.41 -34.80
C GLY A 99 -2.33 15.41 -35.96
N PRO A 100 -1.91 15.06 -37.19
CA PRO A 100 -1.31 16.00 -38.14
C PRO A 100 -2.29 17.05 -38.67
N SER A 101 -1.84 18.31 -38.70
CA SER A 101 -2.37 19.32 -39.59
C SER A 101 -2.09 18.90 -41.04
N SER A 102 -2.99 18.11 -41.62
CA SER A 102 -2.98 17.83 -43.05
C SER A 102 -3.22 19.16 -43.78
N GLY A 103 -2.16 19.63 -44.45
CA GLY A 103 -2.17 20.86 -45.23
C GLY A 103 -3.32 20.88 -46.23
N GLN A 104 -4.02 22.01 -46.27
CA GLN A 104 -4.90 22.37 -47.36
C GLN A 104 -4.11 23.32 -48.27
N HIS A 105 -3.61 22.75 -49.37
CA HIS A 105 -3.43 23.44 -50.64
C HIS A 105 -4.80 23.77 -51.23
#